data_AF-A0AA88UNQ5-F1
#
_entry.id   AF-A0AA88UNQ5-F1
#
_cell.length_a   1.000
_cell.length_b   1.000
_cell.length_c   1.000
_cell.angle_alpha   90.00
_cell.angle_beta   90.00
_cell.angle_gamma   90.00
#
_symmetry.space_group_name_H-M   'P 1'
#
loop_
_entity.id
_entity.type
_entity.pdbx_description
1 polymer ?
#
loop_
_entity_poly.entity_id
_entity_poly.type
_entity_poly.pdbx_seq_one_letter_code
_entity_poly.pdbx_strand_id
1 'polypeptide(L)'
;MCPSSPSINTPPLHIPSSLFSSPLNRVRSNTIMFTQEPVHYQFTADEVNDLLSLVTSGSTSGSDMSRSVYTSEERRVRRMVSNRESARRSRQRKKRHLENLSKQMDRLRLENRELKNRVGFFAYGLHAVECENERLRFESLDLQIKLSTLHQTLVTMAQLQNDDSLPFN
;
A
#
# COMPACT_ATOMS: atom_id res chain seq x y z
N MET A 1 -50.10 19.35 12.01
CA MET A 1 -48.89 19.57 12.84
C MET A 1 -48.15 18.24 12.90
N CYS A 2 -46.96 18.15 12.29
CA CYS A 2 -46.08 16.98 12.38
C CYS A 2 -44.79 17.43 13.06
N PRO A 3 -44.21 16.67 14.01
CA PRO A 3 -42.96 17.07 14.65
C PRO A 3 -41.77 16.65 13.79
N SER A 4 -40.84 17.58 13.62
CA SER A 4 -39.55 17.42 12.93
C SER A 4 -38.56 16.67 13.82
N SER A 5 -37.85 15.68 13.27
CA SER A 5 -36.81 14.91 13.96
C SER A 5 -35.57 15.76 14.29
N PRO A 6 -34.85 15.51 15.40
CA PRO A 6 -33.63 16.24 15.73
C PRO A 6 -32.42 15.71 14.94
N SER A 7 -31.67 16.63 14.34
CA SER A 7 -30.39 16.37 13.69
C SER A 7 -29.31 16.13 14.75
N ILE A 8 -28.83 14.90 14.88
CA ILE A 8 -27.69 14.56 15.73
C ILE A 8 -26.41 14.86 14.94
N ASN A 9 -25.77 15.99 15.27
CA ASN A 9 -24.40 16.29 14.86
C ASN A 9 -23.42 15.48 15.70
N THR A 10 -22.85 14.41 15.14
CA THR A 10 -21.67 13.74 15.72
C THR A 10 -20.39 14.35 15.14
N PRO A 11 -19.42 14.77 15.97
CA PRO A 11 -18.16 15.30 15.47
C PRO A 11 -17.26 14.15 14.95
N PRO A 12 -16.38 14.40 13.97
CA PRO A 12 -15.49 13.37 13.45
C PRO A 12 -14.38 13.05 14.46
N LEU A 13 -14.15 11.76 14.70
CA LEU A 13 -13.04 11.25 15.49
C LEU A 13 -11.71 11.58 14.80
N HIS A 14 -10.95 12.50 15.40
CA HIS A 14 -9.64 12.92 14.92
C HIS A 14 -8.57 11.95 15.44
N ILE A 15 -8.06 11.07 14.60
CA ILE A 15 -6.94 10.18 14.94
C ILE A 15 -5.63 10.97 14.72
N PRO A 16 -4.80 11.20 15.74
CA PRO A 16 -3.57 11.98 15.60
C PRO A 16 -2.53 11.25 14.74
N SER A 17 -1.93 11.98 13.80
CA SER A 17 -0.94 11.53 12.80
C SER A 17 0.44 11.19 13.37
N SER A 18 0.60 11.14 14.70
CA SER A 18 1.88 10.96 15.38
C SER A 18 2.33 9.51 15.58
N LEU A 19 1.60 8.51 15.08
CA LEU A 19 2.04 7.10 15.10
C LEU A 19 2.83 6.66 13.87
N PHE A 20 3.03 7.55 12.87
CA PHE A 20 3.82 7.26 11.67
C PHE A 20 5.27 7.78 11.77
N SER A 21 5.90 7.69 12.94
CA SER A 21 7.35 7.93 13.03
C SER A 21 8.09 6.62 12.73
N SER A 22 8.57 6.49 11.50
CA SER A 22 9.46 5.41 11.06
C SER A 22 10.87 5.62 11.61
N PRO A 23 11.56 4.58 12.10
CA PRO A 23 13.00 4.55 12.08
C PRO A 23 13.48 3.85 10.81
N LEU A 24 14.36 4.56 10.10
CA LEU A 24 15.29 4.04 9.10
C LEU A 24 15.86 2.68 9.52
N ASN A 25 15.87 1.71 8.61
CA ASN A 25 16.96 0.75 8.55
C ASN A 25 17.42 0.50 7.11
N ARG A 26 18.54 1.15 6.83
CA ARG A 26 19.47 0.93 5.74
C ARG A 26 20.18 -0.40 5.99
N VAL A 27 19.91 -1.42 5.18
CA VAL A 27 20.93 -2.40 4.83
C VAL A 27 20.97 -2.48 3.32
N ARG A 28 22.09 -1.98 2.81
CA ARG A 28 22.45 -1.92 1.39
C ARG A 28 23.32 -3.15 1.14
N SER A 29 22.73 -4.19 0.55
CA SER A 29 23.47 -5.32 -0.03
C SER A 29 22.84 -5.72 -1.34
N ASN A 30 23.00 -4.88 -2.36
CA ASN A 30 22.80 -5.30 -3.75
C ASN A 30 24.19 -5.54 -4.35
N THR A 31 24.77 -6.71 -4.10
CA THR A 31 25.77 -7.27 -5.01
C THR A 31 25.00 -7.76 -6.23
N ILE A 32 24.79 -6.86 -7.20
CA ILE A 32 24.36 -7.27 -8.53
C ILE A 32 25.58 -7.92 -9.16
N MET A 33 25.58 -9.25 -9.20
CA MET A 33 26.41 -10.01 -10.14
C MET A 33 26.04 -9.51 -11.53
N PHE A 34 26.88 -8.66 -12.11
CA PHE A 34 26.74 -8.19 -13.47
C PHE A 34 27.22 -9.33 -14.38
N THR A 35 26.40 -10.36 -14.58
CA THR A 35 26.56 -11.25 -15.72
C THR A 35 26.04 -10.48 -16.93
N GLN A 36 26.96 -9.76 -17.56
CA GLN A 36 26.71 -9.12 -18.85
C GLN A 36 26.52 -10.22 -19.89
N GLU A 37 25.28 -10.62 -20.12
CA GLU A 37 24.93 -11.38 -21.31
C GLU A 37 25.31 -10.54 -22.54
N PRO A 38 26.10 -11.07 -23.49
CA PRO A 38 26.48 -10.32 -24.68
C PRO A 38 25.21 -10.00 -25.46
N VAL A 39 24.88 -8.71 -25.60
CA VAL A 39 23.78 -8.26 -26.45
C VAL A 39 24.19 -8.55 -27.88
N HIS A 40 23.84 -9.74 -28.36
CA HIS A 40 24.00 -10.10 -29.76
C HIS A 40 22.99 -9.26 -30.55
N TYR A 41 23.45 -8.16 -31.12
CA TYR A 41 22.69 -7.36 -32.07
C TYR A 41 22.54 -8.17 -33.35
N GLN A 42 21.59 -9.11 -33.35
CA GLN A 42 21.12 -9.78 -34.55
C GLN A 42 20.31 -8.75 -35.33
N PHE A 43 20.97 -8.10 -36.29
CA PHE A 43 20.29 -7.39 -37.35
C PHE A 43 19.38 -8.40 -38.06
N THR A 44 18.09 -8.06 -38.23
CA THR A 44 17.21 -8.91 -39.03
C THR A 44 17.64 -8.82 -40.50
N ALA A 45 17.40 -9.88 -41.29
CA ALA A 45 17.78 -9.91 -42.71
C ALA A 45 17.20 -8.69 -43.49
N ASP A 46 16.03 -8.22 -43.07
CA ASP A 46 15.37 -7.03 -43.59
C ASP A 46 16.15 -5.74 -43.28
N GLU A 47 16.75 -5.63 -42.08
CA GLU A 47 17.54 -4.47 -41.68
C GLU A 47 18.88 -4.39 -42.43
N VAL A 48 19.47 -5.54 -42.78
CA VAL A 48 20.70 -5.58 -43.61
C VAL A 48 20.40 -5.13 -45.03
N ASN A 49 19.28 -5.57 -45.60
CA ASN A 49 18.87 -5.20 -46.96
C ASN A 49 18.52 -3.71 -47.08
N ASP A 50 17.87 -3.13 -46.06
CA ASP A 50 17.56 -1.69 -45.99
C ASP A 50 18.82 -0.83 -45.95
N LEU A 51 19.85 -1.25 -45.19
CA LEU A 51 21.15 -0.58 -45.15
C LEU A 51 21.91 -0.72 -46.48
N LEU A 52 21.82 -1.88 -47.13
CA LEU A 52 22.49 -2.14 -48.40
C LEU A 52 21.90 -1.28 -49.54
N SER A 53 20.57 -1.15 -49.57
CA SER A 53 19.82 -0.29 -50.50
C SER A 53 20.22 1.19 -50.40
N LEU A 54 20.49 1.66 -49.17
CA LEU A 54 20.90 3.04 -48.91
C LEU A 54 22.32 3.34 -49.41
N VAL A 55 23.22 2.36 -49.35
CA VAL A 55 24.61 2.46 -49.83
C VAL A 55 24.70 2.40 -51.35
N THR A 56 23.91 1.53 -52.00
CA THR A 56 23.95 1.37 -53.46
C THR A 56 23.28 2.50 -54.23
N SER A 57 22.35 3.24 -53.63
CA SER A 57 21.68 4.38 -54.27
C SER A 57 22.53 5.67 -54.30
N GLY A 58 23.70 5.70 -53.63
CA GLY A 58 24.53 6.90 -53.45
C GLY A 58 25.67 7.11 -54.44
N SER A 59 25.79 6.30 -55.51
CA SER A 59 26.89 6.39 -56.47
C SER A 59 26.44 6.86 -57.86
N THR A 60 26.14 8.16 -58.00
CA THR A 60 26.19 8.85 -59.30
C THR A 60 26.88 10.21 -59.14
N SER A 61 27.78 10.49 -60.09
CA SER A 61 28.83 11.51 -60.10
C SER A 61 28.33 12.94 -60.38
N GLY A 62 28.96 13.98 -59.80
CA GLY A 62 28.89 15.37 -60.34
C GLY A 62 28.95 16.55 -59.35
N SER A 63 30.14 17.18 -59.26
CA SER A 63 30.54 18.56 -58.90
C SER A 63 29.73 19.49 -57.94
N ASP A 64 30.54 20.15 -57.09
CA ASP A 64 30.49 21.55 -56.61
C ASP A 64 29.68 21.99 -55.37
N MET A 65 30.46 22.58 -54.46
CA MET A 65 30.17 23.65 -53.51
C MET A 65 29.14 23.42 -52.38
N SER A 66 29.69 23.03 -51.23
CA SER A 66 29.47 23.66 -49.92
C SER A 66 28.23 24.57 -49.80
N ARG A 67 27.20 24.04 -49.12
CA ARG A 67 26.07 24.72 -48.43
C ARG A 67 24.64 24.29 -48.83
N SER A 68 24.43 23.10 -49.40
CA SER A 68 23.12 22.41 -49.33
C SER A 68 23.22 20.89 -49.55
N VAL A 69 24.17 20.23 -48.87
CA VAL A 69 24.82 18.96 -49.28
C VAL A 69 23.97 17.68 -49.19
N TYR A 70 22.64 17.77 -49.19
CA TYR A 70 21.80 16.58 -49.26
C TYR A 70 20.70 16.76 -50.29
N THR A 71 20.59 15.81 -51.21
CA THR A 71 19.45 15.74 -52.13
C THR A 71 18.14 15.71 -51.33
N SER A 72 17.06 16.20 -51.93
CA SER A 72 15.73 16.20 -51.31
C SER A 72 15.32 14.78 -50.86
N GLU A 73 15.73 13.77 -51.63
CA GLU A 73 15.47 12.36 -51.34
C GLU A 73 16.29 11.84 -50.16
N GLU A 74 17.59 12.12 -50.07
CA GLU A 74 18.37 11.74 -48.89
C GLU A 74 17.83 12.38 -47.60
N ARG A 75 17.39 13.64 -47.68
CA ARG A 75 16.75 14.31 -46.54
C ARG A 75 15.45 13.61 -46.16
N ARG A 76 14.66 13.16 -47.14
CA ARG A 76 13.44 12.39 -46.91
C ARG A 76 13.75 11.06 -46.23
N VAL A 77 14.73 10.31 -46.73
CA VAL A 77 15.13 9.03 -46.14
C VAL A 77 15.63 9.18 -44.70
N ARG A 78 16.51 10.16 -44.42
CA ARG A 78 16.94 10.42 -43.04
C ARG A 78 15.79 10.79 -42.11
N ARG A 79 14.79 11.55 -42.60
CA ARG A 79 13.57 11.84 -41.82
C ARG A 79 12.75 10.59 -41.55
N MET A 80 12.61 9.69 -42.52
CA MET A 80 11.89 8.42 -42.32
C MET A 80 12.56 7.56 -41.25
N VAL A 81 13.89 7.42 -41.30
CA VAL A 81 14.66 6.65 -40.30
C VAL A 81 14.57 7.32 -38.92
N SER A 82 14.78 8.62 -38.83
CA SER A 82 14.69 9.36 -37.56
C SER A 82 13.28 9.34 -36.96
N ASN A 83 12.24 9.46 -37.79
CA ASN A 83 10.86 9.36 -37.36
C ASN A 83 10.54 7.95 -36.86
N ARG A 84 10.96 6.92 -37.60
CA ARG A 84 10.82 5.51 -37.20
C ARG A 84 11.48 5.26 -35.85
N GLU A 85 12.70 5.76 -35.66
CA GLU A 85 13.41 5.61 -34.39
C GLU A 85 12.73 6.39 -33.25
N SER A 86 12.31 7.64 -33.49
CA SER A 86 11.64 8.45 -32.46
C SER A 86 10.28 7.87 -32.07
N ALA A 87 9.51 7.30 -33.01
CA ALA A 87 8.29 6.55 -32.75
C ALA A 87 8.57 5.31 -31.91
N ARG A 88 9.62 4.54 -32.23
CA ARG A 88 10.06 3.37 -31.43
C ARG A 88 10.42 3.78 -30.00
N ARG A 89 11.26 4.81 -29.83
CA ARG A 89 11.65 5.35 -28.52
C ARG A 89 10.43 5.85 -27.73
N SER A 90 9.49 6.50 -28.39
CA SER A 90 8.24 6.97 -27.77
C SER A 90 7.39 5.80 -27.25
N ARG A 91 7.16 4.77 -28.09
CA ARG A 91 6.46 3.54 -27.69
C ARG A 91 7.15 2.85 -26.52
N GLN A 92 8.49 2.76 -26.54
CA GLN A 92 9.25 2.14 -25.45
C GLN A 92 9.19 2.93 -24.15
N ARG A 93 9.21 4.28 -24.20
CA ARG A 93 8.98 5.12 -23.01
C ARG A 93 7.59 4.88 -22.42
N LYS A 94 6.55 4.85 -23.26
CA LYS A 94 5.18 4.58 -22.82
C LYS A 94 5.04 3.19 -22.20
N LYS A 95 5.63 2.15 -22.83
CA LYS A 95 5.66 0.78 -22.30
C LYS A 95 6.30 0.73 -20.90
N ARG A 96 7.50 1.31 -20.74
CA ARG A 96 8.18 1.36 -19.43
C ARG A 96 7.38 2.11 -18.37
N HIS A 97 6.69 3.19 -18.74
CA HIS A 97 5.85 3.93 -17.81
C HIS A 97 4.66 3.08 -17.33
N LEU A 98 3.99 2.37 -18.24
CA LEU A 98 2.91 1.45 -17.90
C LEU A 98 3.38 0.29 -17.02
N GLU A 99 4.54 -0.30 -17.31
CA GLU A 99 5.14 -1.33 -16.48
C GLU A 99 5.48 -0.82 -15.07
N ASN A 100 6.01 0.40 -14.96
CA ASN A 100 6.28 1.02 -13.67
C ASN A 100 4.98 1.24 -12.88
N LEU A 101 3.93 1.79 -13.51
CA LEU A 101 2.62 1.95 -12.88
C LEU A 101 2.02 0.61 -12.43
N SER A 102 2.14 -0.44 -13.24
CA SER A 102 1.70 -1.79 -12.85
C SER A 102 2.42 -2.28 -11.60
N LYS A 103 3.76 -2.15 -11.56
CA LYS A 103 4.56 -2.52 -10.38
C LYS A 103 4.17 -1.74 -9.14
N GLN A 104 3.90 -0.44 -9.27
CA GLN A 104 3.45 0.39 -8.16
C GLN A 104 2.07 -0.06 -7.65
N MET A 105 1.14 -0.35 -8.54
CA MET A 105 -0.18 -0.87 -8.19
C MET A 105 -0.06 -2.22 -7.47
N ASP A 106 0.77 -3.14 -7.96
CA ASP A 106 0.98 -4.45 -7.34
C ASP A 106 1.59 -4.32 -5.94
N ARG A 107 2.58 -3.42 -5.77
CA ARG A 107 3.16 -3.09 -4.46
C ARG A 107 2.09 -2.55 -3.51
N LEU A 108 1.32 -1.55 -3.94
CA LEU A 108 0.26 -0.96 -3.12
C LEU A 108 -0.83 -1.97 -2.76
N ARG A 109 -1.16 -2.91 -3.66
CA ARG A 109 -2.10 -4.00 -3.37
C ARG A 109 -1.56 -4.94 -2.30
N LEU A 110 -0.27 -5.26 -2.34
CA LEU A 110 0.37 -6.10 -1.31
C LEU A 110 0.37 -5.38 0.04
N GLU A 111 0.81 -4.12 0.07
CA GLU A 111 0.80 -3.28 1.28
C GLU A 111 -0.62 -3.15 1.85
N ASN A 112 -1.64 -2.94 1.00
CA ASN A 112 -3.03 -2.85 1.44
C ASN A 112 -3.53 -4.17 2.07
N ARG A 113 -3.19 -5.31 1.48
CA ARG A 113 -3.53 -6.63 2.06
C ARG A 113 -2.85 -6.85 3.40
N GLU A 114 -1.57 -6.49 3.51
CA GLU A 114 -0.84 -6.59 4.78
C GLU A 114 -1.46 -5.71 5.86
N LEU A 115 -1.75 -4.45 5.56
CA LEU A 115 -2.42 -3.54 6.49
C LEU A 115 -3.80 -4.07 6.91
N LYS A 116 -4.58 -4.61 5.97
CA LYS A 116 -5.88 -5.21 6.27
C LYS A 116 -5.74 -6.41 7.21
N ASN A 117 -4.75 -7.26 7.00
CA ASN A 117 -4.47 -8.40 7.88
C ASN A 117 -4.07 -7.95 9.28
N ARG A 118 -3.22 -6.92 9.40
CA ARG A 118 -2.82 -6.34 10.68
C ARG A 118 -4.00 -5.77 11.45
N VAL A 119 -4.87 -5.00 10.78
CA VAL A 119 -6.11 -4.48 11.38
C VAL A 119 -6.99 -5.64 11.87
N GLY A 120 -7.16 -6.68 11.05
CA GLY A 120 -7.90 -7.88 11.45
C GLY A 120 -7.32 -8.51 12.72
N PHE A 121 -6.01 -8.75 12.75
CA PHE A 121 -5.32 -9.32 13.90
C PHE A 121 -5.54 -8.51 15.18
N PHE A 122 -5.38 -7.19 15.12
CA PHE A 122 -5.63 -6.33 16.29
C PHE A 122 -7.09 -6.30 16.70
N ALA A 123 -8.04 -6.32 15.75
CA ALA A 123 -9.46 -6.38 16.07
C ALA A 123 -9.81 -7.68 16.82
N TYR A 124 -9.26 -8.82 16.40
CA TYR A 124 -9.43 -10.09 17.13
C TYR A 124 -8.80 -10.03 18.53
N GLY A 125 -7.60 -9.47 18.66
CA GLY A 125 -6.94 -9.30 19.95
C GLY A 125 -7.73 -8.39 20.91
N LEU A 126 -8.24 -7.26 20.41
CA LEU A 126 -9.09 -6.36 21.19
C LEU A 126 -10.35 -7.08 21.66
N HIS A 127 -11.03 -7.80 20.77
CA HIS A 127 -12.23 -8.54 21.13
C HIS A 127 -11.97 -9.60 22.22
N ALA A 128 -10.86 -10.34 22.12
CA ALA A 128 -10.48 -11.30 23.16
C ALA A 128 -10.25 -10.64 24.52
N VAL A 129 -9.59 -9.47 24.54
CA VAL A 129 -9.37 -8.69 25.76
C VAL A 129 -10.67 -8.13 26.32
N GLU A 130 -11.59 -7.68 25.47
CA GLU A 130 -12.92 -7.22 25.88
C GLU A 130 -13.71 -8.34 26.56
N CYS A 131 -13.78 -9.53 25.94
CA CYS A 131 -14.44 -10.69 26.53
C CYS A 131 -13.85 -11.06 27.90
N GLU A 132 -12.52 -11.05 28.03
CA GLU A 132 -11.85 -11.34 29.30
C GLU A 132 -12.13 -10.25 30.35
N ASN A 133 -12.19 -8.99 29.95
CA ASN A 133 -12.56 -7.88 30.84
C ASN A 133 -13.99 -8.03 31.35
N GLU A 134 -14.94 -8.38 30.47
CA GLU A 134 -16.31 -8.69 30.86
C GLU A 134 -16.39 -9.86 31.84
N ARG A 135 -15.66 -10.95 31.57
CA ARG A 135 -15.56 -12.10 32.47
C ARG A 135 -15.09 -11.70 33.86
N LEU A 136 -14.00 -10.93 33.94
CA LEU A 136 -13.45 -10.43 35.20
C LEU A 136 -14.41 -9.48 35.94
N ARG A 137 -15.16 -8.64 35.21
CA ARG A 137 -16.19 -7.77 35.80
C ARG A 137 -17.33 -8.58 36.41
N PHE A 138 -17.80 -9.63 35.74
CA PHE A 138 -18.82 -10.53 36.29
C PHE A 138 -18.32 -11.23 37.56
N GLU A 139 -17.09 -11.75 37.54
CA GLU A 139 -16.47 -12.40 38.70
C GLU A 139 -16.33 -11.42 39.88
N SER A 140 -15.86 -10.19 39.62
CA SER A 140 -15.80 -9.14 40.64
C SER A 140 -17.16 -8.81 41.23
N LEU A 141 -18.20 -8.73 40.40
CA LEU A 141 -19.56 -8.45 40.86
C LEU A 141 -20.13 -9.58 41.71
N ASP A 142 -19.92 -10.83 41.30
CA ASP A 142 -20.31 -12.02 42.09
C ASP A 142 -19.62 -12.04 43.46
N LEU A 143 -18.32 -11.76 43.52
CA LEU A 143 -17.59 -11.67 44.78
C LEU A 143 -18.09 -10.53 45.67
N GLN A 144 -18.42 -9.36 45.10
CA GLN A 144 -19.01 -8.25 45.85
C GLN A 144 -20.38 -8.60 46.43
N ILE A 145 -21.24 -9.27 45.65
CA ILE A 145 -22.55 -9.74 46.13
C ILE A 145 -22.35 -10.72 47.28
N LYS A 146 -21.50 -11.74 47.13
CA LYS A 146 -21.21 -12.73 48.18
C LYS A 146 -20.73 -12.07 49.46
N LEU A 147 -19.81 -11.11 49.36
CA LEU A 147 -19.28 -10.37 50.51
C LEU A 147 -20.38 -9.55 51.19
N SER A 148 -21.21 -8.85 50.43
CA SER A 148 -22.36 -8.10 50.97
C SER A 148 -23.37 -9.02 51.66
N THR A 149 -23.65 -10.20 51.09
CA THR A 149 -24.53 -11.20 51.71
C THR A 149 -23.95 -11.68 53.03
N LEU A 150 -22.66 -12.04 53.08
CA LEU A 150 -22.00 -12.45 54.32
C LEU A 150 -22.05 -11.34 55.38
N HIS A 151 -21.76 -10.09 55.01
CA HIS A 151 -21.90 -8.95 55.92
C HIS A 151 -23.32 -8.81 56.46
N GLN A 152 -24.34 -8.91 55.59
CA GLN A 152 -25.73 -8.84 56.02
C GLN A 152 -26.09 -9.97 56.99
N THR A 153 -25.64 -11.21 56.71
CA THR A 153 -25.90 -12.35 57.61
C THR A 153 -25.28 -12.13 58.99
N LEU A 154 -24.04 -11.65 59.07
CA LEU A 154 -23.37 -11.34 60.34
C LEU A 154 -24.11 -10.25 61.14
N VAL A 155 -24.55 -9.19 60.46
CA VAL A 155 -25.35 -8.12 61.10
C VAL A 155 -26.66 -8.68 61.66
N THR A 156 -27.38 -9.50 60.88
CA THR A 156 -28.64 -10.09 61.34
C THR A 156 -28.44 -11.06 62.52
N MET A 157 -27.38 -11.87 62.50
CA MET A 157 -27.05 -12.76 63.63
C MET A 157 -26.74 -11.97 64.90
N ALA A 158 -25.95 -10.89 64.79
CA ALA A 158 -25.65 -10.03 65.92
C ALA A 158 -26.91 -9.34 66.48
N GLN A 159 -27.85 -8.94 65.63
CA GLN A 159 -29.13 -8.34 66.06
C GLN A 159 -29.98 -9.35 66.86
N LEU A 160 -30.13 -10.59 66.37
CA LEU A 160 -30.87 -11.63 67.07
C LEU A 160 -30.27 -11.98 68.44
N GLN A 161 -28.95 -11.91 68.56
CA GLN A 161 -28.24 -12.17 69.81
C GLN A 161 -28.44 -11.07 70.88
N ASN A 162 -28.89 -9.88 70.48
CA ASN A 162 -29.22 -8.78 71.41
C ASN A 162 -30.69 -8.85 71.90
N ASP A 163 -31.61 -9.40 71.11
CA ASP A 163 -33.05 -9.47 71.45
C ASP A 163 -33.39 -10.59 72.47
N ASP A 164 -32.55 -11.61 72.62
CA ASP A 164 -32.72 -12.69 73.63
C ASP A 164 -32.47 -12.22 75.09
N SER A 165 -32.22 -10.94 75.32
CA SER A 165 -31.90 -10.36 76.64
C SER A 165 -33.05 -9.60 77.32
N LEU A 166 -34.28 -9.62 76.78
CA LEU A 166 -35.43 -9.02 77.45
C LEU A 166 -36.03 -9.98 78.48
N PRO A 167 -36.03 -9.65 79.79
CA PRO A 167 -36.67 -10.48 80.78
C PRO A 167 -38.19 -10.41 80.60
N PHE A 168 -38.83 -11.57 80.50
CA PHE A 168 -40.26 -11.72 80.72
C PHE A 168 -40.63 -11.10 82.07
N ASN A 169 -41.44 -10.04 82.05
CA ASN A 169 -42.11 -9.50 83.23
C ASN A 169 -43.54 -9.11 82.84
#